data_AF-A0AAD8GDR4-F1
#
_entry.id   AF-A0AAD8GDR4-F1
#
_cell.length_a   1.000
_cell.length_b   1.000
_cell.length_c   1.000
_cell.angle_alpha   90.00
_cell.angle_beta   90.00
_cell.angle_gamma   90.00
#
_symmetry.space_group_name_H-M   'P 1'
#
loop_
_entity.id
_entity.type
_entity.pdbx_description
1 polymer ?
#
loop_
_entity_poly.entity_id
_entity_poly.type
_entity_poly.pdbx_seq_one_letter_code
_entity_poly.pdbx_strand_id
1 'polypeptide(L)'
;MEPIGLKTKGPLLDRVLEVPEETDVPHGVYWVEALDADLKTVEGPVSITIIVKDMNDNRPDFNQTLYDGVVRQHSRPGRPFMRVYATDKDDPSTPNAKHFKPIP
;
A
#
# COMPACT_ATOMS: atom_id res chain seq x y z
N MET A 1 -17.07 -2.05 1.91
CA MET A 1 -16.89 -0.78 1.16
C MET A 1 -17.69 -0.90 -0.11
N GLU A 2 -18.47 0.11 -0.49
CA GLU A 2 -19.11 0.11 -1.80
C GLU A 2 -18.03 0.36 -2.87
N PRO A 3 -18.08 -0.35 -4.03
CA PRO A 3 -17.18 -0.05 -5.13
C PRO A 3 -17.44 1.38 -5.61
N ILE A 4 -16.36 2.14 -5.86
CA ILE A 4 -16.43 3.48 -6.44
C ILE A 4 -16.88 3.31 -7.90
N GLY A 5 -18.19 3.29 -8.12
CA GLY A 5 -18.78 3.20 -9.45
C GLY A 5 -18.54 4.49 -10.21
N LEU A 6 -17.67 4.47 -11.23
CA LEU A 6 -17.67 5.51 -12.25
C LEU A 6 -18.97 5.39 -13.04
N LYS A 7 -19.92 6.30 -12.81
CA LYS A 7 -21.13 6.37 -13.64
C LYS A 7 -20.79 6.96 -15.00
N THR A 8 -20.64 6.11 -16.01
CA THR A 8 -20.51 6.55 -17.40
C THR A 8 -21.88 6.61 -18.07
N LYS A 9 -22.20 7.74 -18.73
CA LYS A 9 -23.38 7.85 -19.61
C LYS A 9 -23.02 7.29 -20.99
N GLY A 10 -23.47 6.07 -21.29
CA GLY A 10 -23.31 5.43 -22.60
C GLY A 10 -22.92 3.96 -22.49
N PRO A 11 -22.85 3.19 -23.61
CA PRO A 11 -22.43 1.79 -23.61
C PRO A 11 -20.91 1.69 -23.44
N LEU A 12 -20.39 2.30 -22.38
CA LEU A 12 -18.99 2.13 -21.99
C LEU A 12 -18.95 0.85 -21.17
N LEU A 13 -18.18 -0.11 -21.64
CA LEU A 13 -17.89 -1.33 -20.90
C LEU A 13 -17.23 -0.92 -19.59
N ASP A 14 -17.97 -1.04 -18.48
CA ASP A 14 -17.48 -0.89 -17.11
C ASP A 14 -16.43 -1.97 -16.84
N ARG A 15 -15.19 -1.74 -17.28
CA ARG A 15 -14.08 -2.58 -16.84
C ARG A 15 -13.55 -2.00 -15.54
N VAL A 16 -14.20 -2.40 -14.44
CA VAL A 16 -13.64 -2.24 -13.09
C VAL A 16 -12.32 -3.01 -13.08
N LEU A 17 -11.22 -2.29 -13.20
CA LEU A 17 -9.92 -2.86 -12.91
C LEU A 17 -9.90 -3.05 -11.39
N GLU A 18 -9.90 -4.31 -10.95
CA GLU A 18 -9.58 -4.65 -9.56
C GLU A 18 -8.26 -3.94 -9.25
N VAL A 19 -8.33 -2.88 -8.45
CA VAL A 19 -7.14 -2.21 -7.94
C VAL A 19 -6.57 -3.19 -6.92
N PRO A 20 -5.36 -3.74 -7.15
CA PRO A 20 -4.77 -4.66 -6.20
C PRO A 20 -4.73 -4.00 -4.84
N GLU A 21 -5.14 -4.73 -3.81
CA GLU A 21 -5.27 -4.22 -2.43
C GLU A 21 -3.96 -3.61 -1.94
N GLU A 22 -2.82 -4.03 -2.50
CA GLU A 22 -1.59 -3.25 -2.50
C GLU A 22 -0.82 -3.49 -3.79
N THR A 23 -0.67 -2.45 -4.60
CA THR A 23 0.43 -2.38 -5.55
C THR A 23 1.43 -1.36 -5.04
N ASP A 24 2.72 -1.70 -5.10
CA ASP A 24 3.88 -0.80 -4.87
C ASP A 24 3.86 0.45 -5.78
N VAL A 25 2.87 0.55 -6.67
CA VAL A 25 2.51 1.73 -7.44
C VAL A 25 1.24 2.36 -6.86
N PRO A 26 1.35 3.38 -6.00
CA PRO A 26 0.20 4.11 -5.45
C PRO A 26 -0.56 4.96 -6.49
N HIS A 27 -0.09 4.95 -7.75
CA HIS A 27 -0.59 5.77 -8.85
C HIS A 27 -0.69 4.93 -10.12
N GLY A 28 -1.91 4.62 -10.54
CA GLY A 28 -2.18 4.02 -11.84
C GLY A 28 -2.60 5.10 -12.84
N VAL A 29 -1.95 5.16 -14.01
CA VAL A 29 -2.46 5.94 -15.15
C VAL A 29 -3.20 5.01 -16.09
N TYR A 30 -4.49 5.28 -16.27
CA TYR A 30 -5.38 4.50 -17.11
C TYR A 30 -5.79 5.34 -18.32
N TRP A 31 -5.90 4.69 -19.47
CA TRP A 31 -6.39 5.32 -20.69
C TRP A 31 -7.83 4.87 -20.92
N VAL A 32 -8.71 5.85 -21.14
CA VAL A 32 -10.12 5.60 -21.43
C VAL A 32 -10.44 6.12 -22.82
N GLU A 33 -11.14 5.30 -23.58
CA GLU A 33 -11.67 5.61 -24.91
C GLU A 33 -13.18 5.42 -24.89
N ALA A 34 -13.90 6.27 -25.61
CA ALA A 34 -15.31 6.06 -25.89
C ALA A 34 -15.46 5.24 -27.17
N LEU A 35 -16.28 4.19 -27.11
CA LEU A 35 -16.55 3.30 -28.24
C LEU A 35 -18.02 3.43 -28.68
N ASP A 36 -18.29 3.27 -29.99
CA ASP A 36 -19.64 3.06 -30.50
C ASP A 36 -20.11 1.60 -30.34
N ALA A 37 -21.32 1.30 -30.81
CA ALA A 37 -21.91 -0.04 -30.74
C ALA A 37 -21.11 -1.11 -31.52
N ASP A 38 -20.31 -0.69 -32.50
CA ASP A 38 -19.45 -1.55 -33.31
C ASP A 38 -18.01 -1.63 -32.73
N LEU A 39 -17.82 -1.16 -31.48
CA LEU A 39 -16.55 -1.12 -30.75
C LEU A 39 -15.48 -0.23 -31.42
N LYS A 40 -15.90 0.74 -32.24
CA LYS A 40 -14.99 1.69 -32.86
C LYS A 40 -14.82 2.92 -31.96
N THR A 41 -13.58 3.38 -31.80
CA THR A 41 -13.27 4.59 -31.04
C THR A 41 -13.94 5.81 -31.65
N VAL A 42 -14.78 6.49 -30.87
CA VAL A 42 -15.45 7.73 -31.22
C VAL A 42 -14.87 8.94 -30.50
N GLU A 43 -14.22 8.74 -29.35
CA GLU A 43 -13.54 9.79 -28.58
C GLU A 43 -12.41 9.20 -27.72
N GLY A 44 -11.38 9.99 -27.44
CA GLY A 44 -10.20 9.58 -26.67
C GLY A 44 -8.97 9.25 -27.52
N PRO A 45 -7.89 8.71 -26.90
CA PRO A 45 -7.79 8.33 -25.49
C PRO A 45 -7.59 9.52 -24.54
N VAL A 46 -8.19 9.45 -23.36
CA VAL A 46 -7.98 10.40 -22.25
C VAL A 46 -7.29 9.68 -21.10
N SER A 47 -6.29 10.30 -20.48
CA SER A 47 -5.62 9.75 -19.30
C SER A 47 -6.40 10.08 -18.02
N ILE A 48 -6.57 9.07 -17.17
CA ILE A 48 -7.10 9.19 -15.81
C ILE A 48 -6.02 8.69 -14.86
N THR A 49 -5.70 9.50 -13.84
CA THR A 49 -4.78 9.10 -12.77
C THR A 49 -5.61 8.71 -11.55
N ILE A 50 -5.49 7.45 -11.12
CA ILE A 50 -6.08 6.98 -9.87
C ILE A 50 -4.97 6.95 -8.82
N ILE A 51 -5.23 7.60 -7.69
CA ILE A 51 -4.32 7.65 -6.55
C ILE A 51 -4.94 6.83 -5.42
N VAL A 52 -4.25 5.76 -5.02
CA VAL A 52 -4.66 4.95 -3.87
C VAL A 52 -4.01 5.57 -2.64
N LYS A 53 -4.82 5.85 -1.62
CA LYS A 53 -4.32 6.38 -0.37
C LYS A 53 -3.99 5.24 0.57
N ASP A 54 -2.75 5.23 1.02
CA ASP A 54 -2.23 4.32 2.05
C ASP A 54 -3.04 4.39 3.35
N MET A 55 -3.26 3.22 3.93
CA MET A 55 -3.99 2.98 5.19
C MET A 55 -3.11 2.10 6.09
N ASN A 56 -3.17 2.31 7.40
CA ASN A 56 -2.45 1.47 8.36
C ASN A 56 -3.20 0.16 8.61
N ASP A 57 -3.06 -0.78 7.67
CA ASP A 57 -3.66 -2.12 7.74
C ASP A 57 -2.62 -3.25 7.68
N ASN A 58 -1.35 -2.93 7.44
CA ASN A 58 -0.25 -3.86 7.69
C ASN A 58 0.23 -3.76 9.13
N ARG A 59 0.60 -4.92 9.69
CA ARG A 59 1.27 -4.98 10.99
C ARG A 59 2.76 -5.18 10.75
N PRO A 60 3.64 -4.67 11.64
CA PRO A 60 5.06 -4.94 11.53
C PRO A 60 5.37 -6.44 11.63
N ASP A 61 6.13 -6.95 10.66
CA ASP A 61 6.67 -8.31 10.64
C ASP A 61 8.11 -8.29 11.17
N PHE A 62 8.36 -9.03 12.24
CA PHE A 62 9.73 -9.22 12.75
C PHE A 62 10.55 -10.09 11.81
N ASN A 63 11.83 -9.76 11.64
CA ASN A 63 12.71 -10.56 10.77
C ASN A 63 13.09 -11.93 11.34
N GLN A 64 12.77 -12.18 12.62
CA GLN A 64 13.03 -13.42 13.33
C GLN A 64 11.81 -13.80 14.16
N THR A 65 11.52 -15.09 14.23
CA THR A 65 10.44 -15.66 15.06
C THR A 65 10.82 -15.73 16.54
N LEU A 66 12.11 -15.80 16.85
CA LEU A 66 12.65 -15.81 18.21
C LEU A 66 13.92 -14.98 18.27
N TYR A 67 14.03 -14.14 19.30
CA TYR A 67 15.23 -13.36 19.61
C TYR A 67 15.76 -13.79 20.98
N ASP A 68 16.86 -14.52 20.99
CA ASP A 68 17.54 -14.92 22.22
C ASP A 68 18.78 -14.06 22.47
N GLY A 69 18.97 -13.65 23.72
CA GLY A 69 20.09 -12.81 24.14
C GLY A 69 20.58 -13.16 25.54
N VAL A 70 21.87 -12.94 25.80
CA VAL A 70 22.51 -13.20 27.09
C VAL A 70 23.09 -11.91 27.64
N VAL A 71 22.81 -11.61 28.90
CA VAL A 71 23.36 -10.45 29.61
C VAL A 71 24.24 -10.88 30.77
N ARG A 72 25.32 -10.13 31.02
CA ARG A 72 26.18 -10.37 32.19
C ARG A 72 25.50 -9.87 33.46
N GLN A 73 25.57 -10.65 34.54
CA GLN A 73 24.93 -10.36 35.83
C GLN A 73 25.35 -9.03 36.50
N HIS A 74 26.46 -8.42 36.06
CA HIS A 74 26.96 -7.13 36.54
C HIS A 74 26.97 -6.05 35.44
N SER A 75 26.12 -6.19 34.43
CA SER A 75 25.99 -5.16 33.40
C SER A 75 25.43 -3.88 34.03
N ARG A 76 26.03 -2.72 33.67
CA ARG A 76 25.59 -1.42 34.19
C ARG A 76 24.19 -1.09 33.66
N PRO A 77 23.34 -0.41 34.46
CA PRO A 77 22.05 0.10 33.98
C PRO A 77 22.20 0.96 32.72
N GLY A 78 21.22 0.85 31.82
CA GLY A 78 21.20 1.60 30.56
C GLY A 78 22.15 1.07 29.48
N ARG A 79 22.77 -0.10 29.64
CA ARG A 79 23.46 -0.78 28.54
C ARG A 79 22.46 -1.50 27.64
N PRO A 80 22.33 -1.11 26.34
CA PRO A 80 21.56 -1.88 25.39
C PRO A 80 22.14 -3.29 25.27
N PHE A 81 21.29 -4.32 25.32
CA PHE A 81 21.73 -5.71 25.29
C PHE A 81 21.33 -6.45 24.02
N MET A 82 20.25 -6.02 23.36
CA MET A 82 19.75 -6.64 22.14
C MET A 82 19.06 -5.58 21.27
N ARG A 83 19.09 -5.80 19.96
CA ARG A 83 18.34 -5.02 18.98
C ARG A 83 17.48 -5.97 18.17
N VAL A 84 16.21 -5.62 18.03
CA VAL A 84 15.25 -6.37 17.20
C VAL A 84 14.88 -5.54 15.99
N TYR A 85 14.51 -6.22 14.90
CA TYR A 85 14.15 -5.59 13.63
C TYR A 85 12.77 -6.09 13.18
N ALA A 86 11.94 -5.14 12.77
CA ALA A 86 10.66 -5.40 12.13
C ALA A 86 10.51 -4.51 10.90
N THR A 87 9.75 -4.98 9.93
CA THR A 87 9.40 -4.27 8.70
C THR A 87 7.90 -4.14 8.60
N ASP A 88 7.43 -2.96 8.22
CA ASP A 88 6.03 -2.69 7.91
C ASP A 88 5.91 -2.44 6.40
N LYS A 89 4.78 -2.85 5.80
CA LYS A 89 4.56 -2.75 4.35
C LYS A 89 3.76 -1.51 3.95
N ASP A 90 3.19 -0.78 4.91
CA ASP A 90 2.56 0.51 4.66
C ASP A 90 3.56 1.49 4.00
N ASP A 91 3.04 2.49 3.29
CA ASP A 91 3.88 3.47 2.58
C ASP A 91 4.84 4.20 3.55
N PRO A 92 6.17 4.09 3.36
CA PRO A 92 7.17 4.67 4.27
C PRO A 92 7.17 6.20 4.31
N SER A 93 6.54 6.85 3.33
CA SER A 93 6.37 8.30 3.27
C SER A 93 5.24 8.80 4.19
N THR A 94 4.34 7.92 4.64
CA THR A 94 3.21 8.26 5.49
C THR A 94 3.51 7.99 6.99
N PRO A 95 2.64 8.43 7.91
CA PRO A 95 2.73 8.04 9.31
C PRO A 95 2.38 6.57 9.59
N ASN A 96 1.77 5.86 8.64
CA ASN A 96 1.26 4.51 8.84
C ASN A 96 2.43 3.53 9.05
N ALA A 97 3.50 3.66 8.27
CA ALA A 97 4.73 2.89 8.41
C ALA A 97 5.60 3.20 9.66
N LYS A 98 5.23 4.16 10.52
CA LYS A 98 6.13 4.74 11.56
C LYS A 98 5.90 4.26 13.00
N HIS A 99 5.15 3.19 13.24
CA HIS A 99 4.72 2.87 14.61
C HIS A 99 5.77 2.15 15.50
N PHE A 100 6.91 1.70 14.97
CA PHE A 100 7.91 1.00 15.78
C PHE A 100 9.01 1.94 16.29
N LYS A 101 8.89 2.44 17.53
CA LYS A 101 10.04 3.03 18.26
C LYS A 101 10.76 1.92 19.02
N PRO A 102 11.99 1.52 18.63
CA PRO A 102 12.79 0.67 19.50
C PRO A 102 13.04 1.41 20.80
N ILE A 103 12.62 0.82 21.92
CA ILE A 103 12.92 1.31 23.26
C ILE A 103 14.46 1.30 23.40
N PRO A 104 15.11 2.43 23.73
CA PRO A 104 16.57 2.51 23.85
C PRO A 104 17.14 1.63 24.96
#